data_AF-A0A5B7RA11-F1
#
_entry.id   AF-A0A5B7RA11-F1
#
_cell.length_a   1.000
_cell.length_b   1.000
_cell.length_c   1.000
_cell.angle_alpha   90.00
_cell.angle_beta   90.00
_cell.angle_gamma   90.00
#
_symmetry.space_group_name_H-M   'P 1'
#
loop_
_entity.id
_entity.type
_entity.pdbx_description
1 polymer ?
#
loop_
_entity_poly.entity_id
_entity_poly.type
_entity_poly.pdbx_seq_one_letter_code
_entity_poly.pdbx_strand_id
1 'polypeptide(L)'
;MTTAPFASSATPPQPPAPPPAAPSWRPASLRADSAIVGLGVALLAAAIVISTLYSRADGDLDWSTYAVGLVATIGLLVVGAGIRLTYAGADGTTDLSAWPMSFGAVGAGLMTGVALDDAAASAYVAGLLVLALAAVAYVLSPSAPPVVAAVLGLLLVYAQTLDDTGLVDTEDEGFIQAAVAVAVFVLLVSAVAWFLPGARVVVGVAAGAVAVAAYLALMAAIAFASLFAGFASFDPEATGPPEEPSYDNDVYVILALATLLVAAWLVAAYLTDAPGFRLVGVAMVASVLPAGMAVLAVEHPSVWALVVGVLGGAALVLVAVRARAVATQSRPTPPAQAGPTSPPPPPYAG
;
A
#
# COMPACT_ATOMS: atom_id res chain seq x y z
N MET A 1 35.26 64.50 -23.29
CA MET A 1 34.86 63.10 -23.04
C MET A 1 34.51 63.01 -21.56
N THR A 2 33.21 62.97 -21.27
CA THR A 2 32.67 63.05 -19.91
C THR A 2 32.01 61.70 -19.63
N THR A 3 32.65 60.88 -18.81
CA THR A 3 32.13 59.56 -18.41
C THR A 3 31.11 59.74 -17.29
N ALA A 4 29.86 59.40 -17.55
CA ALA A 4 28.82 59.35 -16.52
C ALA A 4 29.09 58.16 -15.56
N PRO A 5 28.88 58.31 -14.25
CA PRO A 5 29.04 57.23 -13.29
C PRO A 5 27.88 56.24 -13.42
N PHE A 6 28.20 54.95 -13.48
CA PHE A 6 27.23 53.86 -13.42
C PHE A 6 26.48 53.92 -12.08
N ALA A 7 25.16 54.12 -12.15
CA ALA A 7 24.29 53.96 -11.01
C ALA A 7 24.30 52.47 -10.61
N SER A 8 24.90 52.18 -9.44
CA SER A 8 24.87 50.86 -8.84
C SER A 8 23.41 50.52 -8.51
N SER A 9 22.83 49.59 -9.25
CA SER A 9 21.53 49.00 -8.94
C SER A 9 21.68 48.16 -7.67
N ALA A 10 21.55 48.80 -6.51
CA ALA A 10 21.48 48.10 -5.24
C ALA A 10 20.21 47.24 -5.24
N THR A 11 20.37 45.93 -5.50
CA THR A 11 19.30 44.95 -5.31
C THR A 11 18.80 45.09 -3.86
N PRO A 12 17.50 45.31 -3.64
CA PRO A 12 16.96 45.39 -2.28
C PRO A 12 17.37 44.14 -1.50
N PRO A 13 17.75 44.26 -0.22
CA PRO A 13 18.05 43.09 0.59
C PRO A 13 16.86 42.15 0.55
N GLN A 14 17.12 40.90 0.14
CA GLN A 14 16.11 39.87 0.07
C GLN A 14 15.44 39.77 1.45
N PRO A 15 14.09 39.86 1.53
CA PRO A 15 13.40 39.75 2.80
C PRO A 15 13.89 38.50 3.53
N PRO A 16 14.16 38.57 4.85
CA PRO A 16 14.61 37.42 5.60
C PRO A 16 13.64 36.27 5.33
N ALA A 17 14.19 35.14 4.88
CA ALA A 17 13.38 33.96 4.60
C ALA A 17 12.51 33.69 5.81
N PRO A 18 11.18 33.52 5.64
CA PRO A 18 10.32 33.22 6.77
C PRO A 18 10.90 32.00 7.48
N PRO A 19 10.92 32.00 8.83
CA PRO A 19 11.44 30.86 9.58
C PRO A 19 10.75 29.59 9.07
N PRO A 20 11.49 28.49 8.85
CA PRO A 20 10.91 27.25 8.37
C PRO A 20 9.71 26.91 9.26
N ALA A 21 8.54 26.78 8.65
CA ALA A 21 7.33 26.43 9.37
C ALA A 21 7.64 25.18 10.19
N ALA A 22 7.43 25.25 11.50
CA ALA A 22 7.57 24.08 12.35
C ALA A 22 6.71 22.97 11.75
N PRO A 23 7.22 21.73 11.61
CA PRO A 23 6.44 20.65 11.05
C PRO A 23 5.14 20.54 11.84
N SER A 24 4.01 20.79 11.17
CA SER A 24 2.69 20.67 11.77
C SER A 24 2.45 19.18 12.01
N TRP A 25 2.78 18.71 13.21
CA TRP A 25 2.55 17.33 13.60
C TRP A 25 1.05 17.03 13.48
N ARG A 26 0.69 15.99 12.73
CA ARG A 26 -0.71 15.54 12.70
C ARG A 26 -1.16 15.15 14.12
N PRO A 27 -2.41 15.47 14.49
CA PRO A 27 -3.06 14.93 15.68
C PRO A 27 -2.82 13.43 15.83
N ALA A 28 -2.59 12.96 17.07
CA ALA A 28 -2.30 11.54 17.34
C ALA A 28 -3.42 10.61 16.86
N SER A 29 -4.68 11.06 16.90
CA SER A 29 -5.84 10.33 16.36
C SER A 29 -5.71 10.08 14.86
N LEU A 30 -5.33 11.09 14.07
CA LEU A 30 -5.15 10.96 12.62
C LEU A 30 -3.97 10.05 12.26
N ARG A 31 -2.90 10.06 13.07
CA ARG A 31 -1.76 9.13 12.89
C ARG A 31 -2.16 7.68 13.15
N ALA A 32 -2.93 7.44 14.21
CA ALA A 32 -3.47 6.12 14.53
C ALA A 32 -4.43 5.64 13.43
N ASP A 33 -5.38 6.49 13.01
CA ASP A 33 -6.33 6.16 11.96
C ASP A 33 -5.62 5.87 10.64
N SER A 34 -4.55 6.59 10.30
CA SER A 34 -3.79 6.28 9.10
C SER A 34 -3.00 4.98 9.17
N ALA A 35 -2.52 4.57 10.35
CA ALA A 35 -1.90 3.25 10.52
C ALA A 35 -2.94 2.13 10.38
N ILE A 36 -4.14 2.32 10.94
CA ILE A 36 -5.26 1.39 10.83
C ILE A 36 -5.72 1.26 9.36
N VAL A 37 -5.82 2.39 8.63
CA VAL A 37 -6.11 2.37 7.18
C VAL A 37 -5.03 1.59 6.43
N GLY A 38 -3.75 1.83 6.72
CA GLY A 38 -2.66 1.08 6.09
C GLY A 38 -2.79 -0.42 6.30
N LEU A 39 -3.07 -0.87 7.52
CA LEU A 39 -3.31 -2.28 7.83
C LEU A 39 -4.57 -2.82 7.12
N GLY A 40 -5.67 -2.08 7.13
CA GLY A 40 -6.91 -2.50 6.46
C GLY A 40 -6.75 -2.66 4.96
N VAL A 41 -6.05 -1.71 4.32
CA VAL A 41 -5.70 -1.77 2.89
C VAL A 41 -4.77 -2.93 2.60
N ALA A 42 -3.75 -3.16 3.44
CA ALA A 42 -2.81 -4.27 3.30
C ALA A 42 -3.52 -5.63 3.29
N LEU A 43 -4.42 -5.85 4.25
CA LEU A 43 -5.19 -7.10 4.36
C LEU A 43 -6.16 -7.26 3.17
N LEU A 44 -6.93 -6.23 2.83
CA LEU A 44 -7.84 -6.31 1.68
C LEU A 44 -7.10 -6.51 0.35
N ALA A 45 -5.93 -5.88 0.18
CA ALA A 45 -5.07 -6.11 -0.97
C ALA A 45 -4.56 -7.55 -1.02
N ALA A 46 -4.16 -8.14 0.11
CA ALA A 46 -3.81 -9.56 0.16
C ALA A 46 -5.00 -10.46 -0.20
N ALA A 47 -6.21 -10.18 0.30
CA ALA A 47 -7.42 -10.91 -0.10
C ALA A 47 -7.68 -10.85 -1.60
N ILE A 48 -7.49 -9.68 -2.22
CA ILE A 48 -7.61 -9.49 -3.68
C ILE A 48 -6.57 -10.33 -4.41
N VAL A 49 -5.30 -10.33 -3.98
CA VAL A 49 -4.24 -11.11 -4.63
C VAL A 49 -4.51 -12.61 -4.51
N ILE A 50 -4.91 -13.10 -3.33
CA ILE A 50 -5.31 -14.52 -3.16
C ILE A 50 -6.46 -14.84 -4.11
N SER A 51 -7.51 -14.03 -4.13
CA SER A 51 -8.62 -14.24 -5.06
C SER A 51 -8.15 -14.25 -6.52
N THR A 52 -7.23 -13.35 -6.89
CA THR A 52 -6.71 -13.27 -8.27
C THR A 52 -5.99 -14.56 -8.67
N LEU A 53 -5.13 -15.08 -7.79
CA LEU A 53 -4.33 -16.27 -8.05
C LEU A 53 -5.18 -17.56 -8.11
N TYR A 54 -6.22 -17.65 -7.29
CA TYR A 54 -6.97 -18.89 -7.10
C TYR A 54 -8.31 -18.96 -7.82
N SER A 55 -8.88 -17.84 -8.27
CA SER A 55 -10.18 -17.84 -8.95
C SER A 55 -10.23 -18.65 -10.25
N ARG A 56 -9.09 -19.01 -10.84
CA ARG A 56 -8.96 -19.75 -12.09
C ARG A 56 -8.02 -20.95 -11.99
N ALA A 57 -7.69 -21.41 -10.77
CA ALA A 57 -6.71 -22.48 -10.57
C ALA A 57 -7.09 -23.78 -11.30
N ASP A 58 -8.39 -24.08 -11.42
CA ASP A 58 -8.92 -25.27 -12.11
C ASP A 58 -9.33 -24.98 -13.57
N GLY A 59 -8.95 -23.83 -14.15
CA GLY A 59 -9.32 -23.38 -15.50
C GLY A 59 -10.69 -22.69 -15.59
N ASP A 60 -11.69 -23.18 -14.85
CA ASP A 60 -12.99 -22.53 -14.71
C ASP A 60 -12.97 -21.42 -13.64
N LEU A 61 -13.89 -20.46 -13.75
CA LEU A 61 -14.02 -19.37 -12.77
C LEU A 61 -14.70 -19.88 -11.49
N ASP A 62 -13.93 -20.00 -10.40
CA ASP A 62 -14.47 -20.19 -9.06
C ASP A 62 -15.08 -18.89 -8.53
N TRP A 63 -16.41 -18.80 -8.65
CA TRP A 63 -17.20 -17.68 -8.16
C TRP A 63 -17.05 -17.43 -6.66
N SER A 64 -16.78 -18.45 -5.85
CA SER A 64 -16.67 -18.29 -4.39
C SER A 64 -15.42 -17.48 -4.05
N THR A 65 -14.29 -17.82 -4.65
CA THR A 65 -13.01 -17.11 -4.51
C THR A 65 -13.04 -15.74 -5.21
N TYR A 66 -13.64 -15.67 -6.40
CA TYR A 66 -13.74 -14.43 -7.17
C TYR A 66 -14.59 -13.37 -6.47
N ALA A 67 -15.73 -13.77 -5.90
CA ALA A 67 -16.62 -12.86 -5.19
C ALA A 67 -15.94 -12.20 -3.97
N VAL A 68 -15.07 -12.91 -3.26
CA VAL A 68 -14.32 -12.35 -2.12
C VAL A 68 -13.42 -11.19 -2.58
N GLY A 69 -12.65 -11.40 -3.65
CA GLY A 69 -11.77 -10.36 -4.21
C GLY A 69 -12.55 -9.18 -4.77
N LEU A 70 -13.69 -9.43 -5.42
CA LEU A 70 -14.57 -8.39 -5.93
C LEU A 70 -15.17 -7.54 -4.79
N VAL A 71 -15.65 -8.19 -3.72
CA VAL A 71 -16.18 -7.50 -2.53
C VAL A 71 -15.09 -6.69 -1.83
N ALA A 72 -13.88 -7.22 -1.69
CA ALA A 72 -12.75 -6.49 -1.12
C ALA A 72 -12.40 -5.25 -1.97
N THR A 73 -12.37 -5.39 -3.29
CA THR A 73 -12.13 -4.31 -4.25
C THR A 73 -13.18 -3.20 -4.14
N ILE A 74 -14.47 -3.58 -4.18
CA ILE A 74 -15.58 -2.64 -4.02
C ILE A 74 -15.52 -1.97 -2.66
N GLY A 75 -15.21 -2.72 -1.60
CA GLY A 75 -15.06 -2.21 -0.24
C GLY A 75 -13.99 -1.12 -0.15
N LEU A 76 -12.82 -1.34 -0.74
CA LEU A 76 -11.74 -0.35 -0.80
C LEU A 76 -12.17 0.95 -1.51
N LEU A 77 -12.82 0.83 -2.68
CA LEU A 77 -13.30 1.97 -3.46
C LEU A 77 -14.39 2.75 -2.70
N VAL A 78 -15.39 2.05 -2.14
CA VAL A 78 -16.51 2.66 -1.42
C VAL A 78 -16.02 3.34 -0.14
N VAL A 79 -15.13 2.71 0.63
CA VAL A 79 -14.55 3.33 1.84
C VAL A 79 -13.71 4.54 1.47
N GLY A 80 -12.83 4.43 0.47
CA GLY A 80 -11.99 5.54 0.02
C GLY A 80 -12.83 6.75 -0.41
N ALA A 81 -13.84 6.53 -1.25
CA ALA A 81 -14.79 7.55 -1.66
C ALA A 81 -15.58 8.12 -0.47
N GLY A 82 -16.05 7.26 0.44
CA GLY A 82 -16.79 7.66 1.65
C GLY A 82 -15.99 8.55 2.57
N ILE A 83 -14.71 8.22 2.83
CA ILE A 83 -13.79 9.06 3.60
C ILE A 83 -13.60 10.40 2.89
N ARG A 84 -13.37 10.40 1.58
CA ARG A 84 -13.17 11.62 0.79
C ARG A 84 -14.37 12.57 0.83
N LEU A 85 -15.59 12.02 0.75
CA LEU A 85 -16.83 12.78 0.81
C LEU A 85 -17.09 13.33 2.23
N THR A 86 -16.78 12.55 3.26
CA THR A 86 -17.00 12.95 4.66
C THR A 86 -16.02 14.06 5.10
N TYR A 87 -14.80 14.07 4.54
CA TYR A 87 -13.72 15.00 4.88
C TYR A 87 -13.34 15.97 3.77
N ALA A 88 -14.27 16.29 2.87
CA ALA A 88 -13.98 17.23 1.79
C ALA A 88 -13.52 18.59 2.37
N GLY A 89 -12.25 18.94 2.13
CA GLY A 89 -11.64 20.19 2.59
C GLY A 89 -10.96 20.14 3.97
N ALA A 90 -10.89 18.97 4.63
CA ALA A 90 -10.15 18.84 5.89
C ALA A 90 -8.66 18.58 5.63
N ASP A 91 -7.81 19.53 6.01
CA ASP A 91 -6.36 19.44 5.85
C ASP A 91 -5.78 18.18 6.54
N GLY A 92 -4.89 17.47 5.84
CA GLY A 92 -4.20 16.29 6.36
C GLY A 92 -4.98 14.97 6.33
N THR A 93 -6.20 14.94 5.77
CA THR A 93 -7.01 13.71 5.64
C THR A 93 -6.92 13.04 4.27
N THR A 94 -6.29 13.72 3.29
CA THR A 94 -6.13 13.27 1.89
C THR A 94 -5.59 11.84 1.79
N ASP A 95 -4.57 11.52 2.59
CA ASP A 95 -3.95 10.19 2.63
C ASP A 95 -4.93 9.08 3.04
N LEU A 96 -5.86 9.35 3.96
CA LEU A 96 -6.79 8.35 4.47
C LEU A 96 -7.71 7.81 3.38
N SER A 97 -8.05 8.66 2.40
CA SER A 97 -8.87 8.27 1.24
C SER A 97 -8.03 7.74 0.09
N ALA A 98 -6.82 8.27 -0.10
CA ALA A 98 -5.95 7.92 -1.23
C ALA A 98 -5.52 6.46 -1.22
N TRP A 99 -5.15 5.92 -0.06
CA TRP A 99 -4.70 4.53 0.07
C TRP A 99 -5.78 3.53 -0.35
N PRO A 100 -7.00 3.53 0.22
CA PRO A 100 -8.07 2.63 -0.24
C PRO A 100 -8.43 2.81 -1.71
N MET A 101 -8.53 4.05 -2.22
CA MET A 101 -8.85 4.28 -3.63
C MET A 101 -7.80 3.70 -4.58
N SER A 102 -6.51 3.85 -4.25
CA SER A 102 -5.41 3.39 -5.09
C SER A 102 -5.33 1.87 -5.15
N PHE A 103 -5.45 1.20 -4.01
CA PHE A 103 -5.47 -0.27 -3.98
C PHE A 103 -6.78 -0.86 -4.50
N GLY A 104 -7.90 -0.14 -4.35
CA GLY A 104 -9.16 -0.47 -5.02
C GLY A 104 -9.04 -0.38 -6.54
N ALA A 105 -8.29 0.58 -7.07
CA ALA A 105 -7.99 0.67 -8.50
C ALA A 105 -7.15 -0.52 -9.00
N VAL A 106 -6.11 -0.90 -8.25
CA VAL A 106 -5.30 -2.10 -8.53
C VAL A 106 -6.19 -3.35 -8.51
N GLY A 107 -6.99 -3.52 -7.46
CA GLY A 107 -7.92 -4.64 -7.35
C GLY A 107 -8.94 -4.71 -8.49
N ALA A 108 -9.46 -3.57 -8.94
CA ALA A 108 -10.38 -3.50 -10.08
C ALA A 108 -9.71 -3.99 -11.37
N GLY A 109 -8.45 -3.60 -11.62
CA GLY A 109 -7.64 -4.13 -12.71
C GLY A 109 -7.46 -5.64 -12.63
N LEU A 110 -6.99 -6.15 -11.48
CA LEU A 110 -6.75 -7.59 -11.27
C LEU A 110 -8.03 -8.42 -11.43
N MET A 111 -9.12 -8.04 -10.78
CA MET A 111 -10.41 -8.75 -10.89
C MET A 111 -10.96 -8.70 -12.32
N THR A 112 -10.78 -7.59 -13.03
CA THR A 112 -11.16 -7.50 -14.45
C THR A 112 -10.33 -8.44 -15.31
N GLY A 113 -9.02 -8.54 -15.07
CA GLY A 113 -8.15 -9.51 -15.75
C GLY A 113 -8.64 -10.95 -15.59
N VAL A 114 -8.95 -11.35 -14.35
CA VAL A 114 -9.52 -12.69 -14.05
C VAL A 114 -10.86 -12.94 -14.74
N ALA A 115 -11.70 -11.92 -14.85
CA ALA A 115 -13.03 -12.02 -15.45
C ALA A 115 -12.99 -12.14 -16.98
N LEU A 116 -12.02 -11.49 -17.64
CA LEU A 116 -11.95 -11.39 -19.10
C LEU A 116 -11.53 -12.69 -19.80
N ASP A 117 -11.16 -13.72 -19.05
CA ASP A 117 -10.65 -15.00 -19.56
C ASP A 117 -9.30 -14.84 -20.29
N ASP A 118 -8.63 -15.95 -20.58
CA ASP A 118 -7.22 -16.03 -21.00
C ASP A 118 -6.96 -15.55 -22.45
N ALA A 119 -7.43 -14.34 -22.78
CA ALA A 119 -7.03 -13.62 -23.98
C ALA A 119 -5.71 -12.89 -23.70
N ALA A 120 -4.77 -12.93 -24.64
CA ALA A 120 -3.51 -12.17 -24.60
C ALA A 120 -3.68 -10.65 -24.32
N ALA A 121 -4.90 -10.12 -24.39
CA ALA A 121 -5.25 -8.75 -24.06
C ALA A 121 -5.58 -8.49 -22.57
N SER A 122 -5.80 -9.53 -21.75
CA SER A 122 -6.34 -9.41 -20.38
C SER A 122 -5.42 -8.59 -19.46
N ALA A 123 -4.11 -8.85 -19.49
CA ALA A 123 -3.12 -8.10 -18.72
C ALA A 123 -3.00 -6.63 -19.17
N TYR A 124 -3.09 -6.37 -20.49
CA TYR A 124 -3.11 -5.01 -21.02
C TYR A 124 -4.35 -4.23 -20.56
N VAL A 125 -5.53 -4.85 -20.64
CA VAL A 125 -6.80 -4.23 -20.20
C VAL A 125 -6.77 -3.98 -18.69
N ALA A 126 -6.32 -4.95 -17.90
CA ALA A 126 -6.16 -4.82 -16.46
C ALA A 126 -5.22 -3.65 -16.12
N GLY A 127 -4.01 -3.62 -16.69
CA GLY A 127 -3.02 -2.57 -16.43
C GLY A 127 -3.49 -1.17 -16.86
N LEU A 128 -4.14 -1.04 -18.03
CA LEU A 128 -4.72 0.21 -18.50
C LEU A 128 -5.89 0.69 -17.62
N LEU A 129 -6.70 -0.24 -17.10
CA LEU A 129 -7.77 0.09 -16.16
C LEU A 129 -7.20 0.61 -14.83
N VAL A 130 -6.15 -0.04 -14.29
CA VAL A 130 -5.45 0.46 -13.09
C VAL A 130 -4.92 1.88 -13.35
N LEU A 131 -4.27 2.11 -14.48
CA LEU A 131 -3.76 3.43 -14.87
C LEU A 131 -4.86 4.50 -14.93
N ALA A 132 -5.99 4.19 -15.57
CA ALA A 132 -7.12 5.12 -15.69
C ALA A 132 -7.73 5.46 -14.31
N LEU A 133 -7.97 4.45 -13.47
CA LEU A 133 -8.52 4.64 -12.13
C LEU A 133 -7.52 5.34 -11.20
N ALA A 134 -6.22 5.05 -11.32
CA ALA A 134 -5.16 5.74 -10.60
C ALA A 134 -5.08 7.22 -11.00
N ALA A 135 -5.21 7.55 -12.29
CA ALA A 135 -5.27 8.94 -12.74
C ALA A 135 -6.50 9.68 -12.15
N VAL A 136 -7.67 9.03 -12.12
CA VAL A 136 -8.86 9.58 -11.45
C VAL A 136 -8.60 9.79 -9.96
N ALA A 137 -8.04 8.80 -9.26
CA ALA A 137 -7.71 8.91 -7.84
C ALA A 137 -6.70 10.04 -7.57
N TYR A 138 -5.72 10.24 -8.46
CA TYR A 138 -4.75 11.33 -8.36
C TYR A 138 -5.40 12.70 -8.53
N VAL A 139 -6.29 12.86 -9.51
CA VAL A 139 -7.06 14.12 -9.72
C VAL A 139 -7.93 14.42 -8.50
N LEU A 140 -8.54 13.40 -7.89
CA LEU A 140 -9.38 13.57 -6.69
C LEU A 140 -8.59 13.79 -5.40
N SER A 141 -7.36 13.26 -5.34
CA SER A 141 -6.52 13.18 -4.15
C SER A 141 -5.01 13.21 -4.54
N PRO A 142 -4.43 14.39 -4.83
CA PRO A 142 -3.07 14.52 -5.33
C PRO A 142 -2.04 14.10 -4.27
N SER A 143 -1.64 12.85 -4.31
CA SER A 143 -0.85 12.19 -3.27
C SER A 143 -0.02 11.05 -3.86
N ALA A 144 0.86 10.47 -3.06
CA ALA A 144 1.73 9.37 -3.49
C ALA A 144 0.99 8.06 -3.87
N PRO A 145 -0.07 7.60 -3.15
CA PRO A 145 -0.66 6.30 -3.40
C PRO A 145 -1.20 6.07 -4.82
N PRO A 146 -1.89 7.05 -5.47
CA PRO A 146 -2.33 6.88 -6.85
C PRO A 146 -1.16 6.72 -7.83
N VAL A 147 -0.02 7.39 -7.60
CA VAL A 147 1.19 7.24 -8.43
C VAL A 147 1.72 5.82 -8.31
N VAL A 148 1.71 5.25 -7.10
CA VAL A 148 2.15 3.86 -6.85
C VAL A 148 1.24 2.88 -7.59
N ALA A 149 -0.08 3.07 -7.52
CA ALA A 149 -1.03 2.25 -8.29
C ALA A 149 -0.79 2.36 -9.80
N ALA A 150 -0.52 3.56 -10.31
CA ALA A 150 -0.19 3.75 -11.73
C ALA A 150 1.09 2.99 -12.15
N VAL A 151 2.13 3.03 -11.31
CA VAL A 151 3.37 2.25 -11.53
C VAL A 151 3.09 0.75 -11.54
N LEU A 152 2.24 0.25 -10.62
CA LEU A 152 1.83 -1.16 -10.63
C LEU A 152 1.05 -1.52 -11.91
N GLY A 153 0.15 -0.65 -12.37
CA GLY A 153 -0.56 -0.84 -13.64
C GLY A 153 0.39 -0.89 -14.85
N LEU A 154 1.40 -0.03 -14.89
CA LEU A 154 2.45 -0.07 -15.92
C LEU A 154 3.29 -1.35 -15.83
N LEU A 155 3.59 -1.81 -14.62
CA LEU A 155 4.35 -3.03 -14.40
C LEU A 155 3.59 -4.26 -14.93
N LEU A 156 2.26 -4.31 -14.80
CA LEU A 156 1.45 -5.37 -15.41
C LEU A 156 1.55 -5.37 -16.94
N VAL A 157 1.47 -4.19 -17.58
CA VAL A 157 1.63 -4.04 -19.04
C VAL A 157 3.05 -4.43 -19.47
N TYR A 158 4.06 -4.04 -18.69
CA TYR A 158 5.45 -4.34 -18.97
C TYR A 158 5.77 -5.84 -18.80
N ALA A 159 5.21 -6.49 -17.78
CA ALA A 159 5.37 -7.92 -17.56
C ALA A 159 4.79 -8.72 -18.74
N GLN A 160 3.59 -8.37 -19.22
CA GLN A 160 3.00 -9.01 -20.39
C GLN A 160 3.86 -8.82 -21.65
N THR A 161 4.39 -7.62 -21.89
CA THR A 161 5.26 -7.39 -23.05
C THR A 161 6.56 -8.18 -22.98
N LEU A 162 7.13 -8.41 -21.80
CA LEU A 162 8.30 -9.28 -21.65
C LEU A 162 7.97 -10.75 -21.93
N ASP A 163 6.83 -11.23 -21.43
CA ASP A 163 6.31 -12.59 -21.69
C ASP A 163 6.10 -12.82 -23.20
N ASP A 164 5.44 -11.87 -23.88
CA ASP A 164 5.22 -11.89 -25.32
C ASP A 164 6.54 -11.92 -26.14
N THR A 165 7.67 -11.53 -25.54
CA THR A 165 9.00 -11.50 -26.18
C THR A 165 9.92 -12.65 -25.81
N GLY A 166 9.56 -13.51 -24.85
CA GLY A 166 10.33 -14.69 -24.44
C GLY A 166 11.68 -14.39 -23.78
N LEU A 167 11.82 -13.24 -23.10
CA LEU A 167 13.10 -12.73 -22.58
C LEU A 167 13.50 -13.26 -21.18
N VAL A 168 12.67 -14.07 -20.51
CA VAL A 168 12.91 -14.47 -19.11
C VAL A 168 13.16 -15.97 -19.02
N ASP A 169 14.39 -16.33 -18.63
CA ASP A 169 14.84 -17.69 -18.34
C ASP A 169 15.60 -17.63 -16.99
N THR A 170 15.21 -18.41 -15.99
CA THR A 170 15.83 -18.35 -14.66
C THR A 170 16.01 -19.73 -14.05
N GLU A 171 17.27 -20.13 -13.90
CA GLU A 171 17.75 -21.30 -13.14
C GLU A 171 18.62 -20.86 -11.93
N ASP A 172 18.58 -21.69 -10.88
CA ASP A 172 19.51 -21.88 -9.74
C ASP A 172 19.42 -21.12 -8.38
N GLU A 173 19.87 -21.86 -7.35
CA GLU A 173 19.48 -21.94 -5.92
C GLU A 173 20.31 -21.13 -4.89
N GLY A 174 19.64 -20.69 -3.79
CA GLY A 174 20.30 -20.09 -2.61
C GLY A 174 19.38 -19.34 -1.60
N PHE A 175 18.15 -19.79 -1.38
CA PHE A 175 17.06 -18.92 -0.88
C PHE A 175 17.09 -18.58 0.63
N ILE A 176 17.34 -19.55 1.52
CA ILE A 176 17.24 -19.33 2.98
C ILE A 176 18.28 -18.32 3.49
N GLN A 177 19.52 -18.43 3.02
CA GLN A 177 20.61 -17.53 3.42
C GLN A 177 20.38 -16.11 2.90
N ALA A 178 19.81 -15.96 1.71
CA ALA A 178 19.43 -14.66 1.14
C ALA A 178 18.29 -13.99 1.94
N ALA A 179 17.28 -14.75 2.37
CA ALA A 179 16.18 -14.23 3.19
C ALA A 179 16.65 -13.65 4.53
N VAL A 180 17.48 -14.41 5.25
CA VAL A 180 18.03 -13.99 6.55
C VAL A 180 18.96 -12.79 6.38
N ALA A 181 19.83 -12.81 5.35
CA ALA A 181 20.73 -11.70 5.07
C ALA A 181 19.98 -10.39 4.76
N VAL A 182 18.90 -10.46 3.97
CA VAL A 182 18.04 -9.32 3.66
C VAL A 182 17.37 -8.78 4.92
N ALA A 183 16.79 -9.66 5.75
CA ALA A 183 16.12 -9.25 6.99
C ALA A 183 17.09 -8.52 7.94
N VAL A 184 18.26 -9.11 8.17
CA VAL A 184 19.30 -8.53 9.03
C VAL A 184 19.81 -7.21 8.46
N PHE A 185 20.08 -7.15 7.15
CA PHE A 185 20.53 -5.94 6.48
C PHE A 185 19.52 -4.80 6.64
N VAL A 186 18.24 -5.07 6.39
CA VAL A 186 17.16 -4.07 6.47
C VAL A 186 16.99 -3.58 7.91
N LEU A 187 17.05 -4.47 8.90
CA LEU A 187 16.99 -4.10 10.31
C LEU A 187 18.18 -3.25 10.74
N LEU A 188 19.40 -3.61 10.35
CA LEU A 188 20.62 -2.86 10.67
C LEU A 188 20.61 -1.48 9.99
N VAL A 189 20.30 -1.40 8.70
CA VAL A 189 20.23 -0.14 7.96
C VAL A 189 19.13 0.75 8.52
N SER A 190 17.96 0.19 8.86
CA SER A 190 16.87 0.95 9.49
C SER A 190 17.24 1.44 10.89
N ALA A 191 17.96 0.64 11.67
CA ALA A 191 18.44 1.03 13.00
C ALA A 191 19.48 2.16 12.91
N VAL A 192 20.47 2.04 12.01
CA VAL A 192 21.47 3.09 11.76
C VAL A 192 20.81 4.38 11.26
N ALA A 193 19.86 4.26 10.33
CA ALA A 193 19.11 5.39 9.80
C ALA A 193 18.31 6.11 10.90
N TRP A 194 17.85 5.41 11.93
CA TRP A 194 17.11 6.00 13.05
C TRP A 194 17.92 7.06 13.81
N PHE A 195 19.25 6.91 13.84
CA PHE A 195 20.16 7.88 14.44
C PHE A 195 20.48 9.08 13.54
N LEU A 196 19.94 9.12 12.31
CA LEU A 196 20.15 10.20 11.33
C LEU A 196 18.82 10.93 11.05
N PRO A 197 18.50 12.02 11.79
CA PRO A 197 17.19 12.67 11.73
C PRO A 197 16.77 13.13 10.33
N GLY A 198 17.74 13.55 9.51
CA GLY A 198 17.50 14.02 8.13
C GLY A 198 17.32 12.89 7.11
N ALA A 199 17.77 11.68 7.39
CA ALA A 199 17.79 10.56 6.44
C ALA A 199 16.90 9.37 6.86
N ARG A 200 16.47 9.30 8.12
CA ARG A 200 15.74 8.15 8.70
C ARG A 200 14.54 7.66 7.88
N VAL A 201 13.80 8.58 7.28
CA VAL A 201 12.62 8.25 6.47
C VAL A 201 13.04 7.69 5.12
N VAL A 202 13.91 8.39 4.40
CA VAL A 202 14.34 7.98 3.05
C VAL A 202 15.07 6.65 3.09
N VAL A 203 16.02 6.49 4.02
CA VAL A 203 16.82 5.28 4.15
C VAL A 203 15.97 4.11 4.64
N GLY A 204 15.08 4.33 5.62
CA GLY A 204 14.18 3.28 6.11
C GLY A 204 13.19 2.79 5.05
N VAL A 205 12.64 3.71 4.25
CA VAL A 205 11.70 3.37 3.16
C VAL A 205 12.43 2.67 2.01
N ALA A 206 13.62 3.14 1.62
CA ALA A 206 14.41 2.50 0.57
C ALA A 206 14.84 1.08 0.97
N ALA A 207 15.36 0.90 2.18
CA ALA A 207 15.68 -0.42 2.72
C ALA A 207 14.44 -1.32 2.77
N GLY A 208 13.29 -0.76 3.17
CA GLY A 208 12.03 -1.47 3.15
C GLY A 208 11.59 -1.93 1.75
N ALA A 209 11.71 -1.07 0.74
CA ALA A 209 11.39 -1.45 -0.64
C ALA A 209 12.28 -2.59 -1.15
N VAL A 210 13.59 -2.56 -0.84
CA VAL A 210 14.53 -3.65 -1.14
C VAL A 210 14.11 -4.94 -0.41
N ALA A 211 13.69 -4.83 0.85
CA ALA A 211 13.18 -5.97 1.62
C ALA A 211 11.99 -6.63 0.92
N VAL A 212 10.98 -5.85 0.55
CA VAL A 212 9.78 -6.35 -0.13
C VAL A 212 10.14 -7.07 -1.43
N ALA A 213 11.00 -6.47 -2.25
CA ALA A 213 11.44 -7.07 -3.51
C ALA A 213 12.17 -8.40 -3.28
N ALA A 214 13.08 -8.44 -2.31
CA ALA A 214 13.82 -9.65 -1.99
C ALA A 214 12.95 -10.77 -1.42
N TYR A 215 12.05 -10.46 -0.46
CA TYR A 215 11.10 -11.44 0.07
C TYR A 215 10.13 -11.96 -1.00
N LEU A 216 9.67 -11.11 -1.91
CA LEU A 216 8.84 -11.54 -3.03
C LEU A 216 9.60 -12.48 -3.97
N ALA A 217 10.84 -12.15 -4.33
CA ALA A 217 11.69 -13.02 -5.16
C ALA A 217 11.95 -14.38 -4.50
N LEU A 218 12.16 -14.39 -3.19
CA LEU A 218 12.34 -15.62 -2.42
C LEU A 218 11.11 -16.52 -2.45
N MET A 219 9.93 -15.95 -2.22
CA MET A 219 8.68 -16.73 -2.23
C MET A 219 8.33 -17.23 -3.64
N ALA A 220 8.59 -16.43 -4.67
CA ALA A 220 8.43 -16.85 -6.06
C ALA A 220 9.37 -18.02 -6.40
N ALA A 221 10.61 -17.97 -5.92
CA ALA A 221 11.57 -19.03 -6.16
C ALA A 221 11.23 -20.33 -5.40
N ILE A 222 10.73 -20.24 -4.16
CA ILE A 222 10.26 -21.43 -3.42
C ILE A 222 9.03 -22.04 -4.12
N ALA A 223 8.07 -21.21 -4.57
CA ALA A 223 6.90 -21.68 -5.31
C ALA A 223 7.27 -22.35 -6.65
N PHE A 224 8.33 -21.86 -7.30
CA PHE A 224 8.89 -22.50 -8.48
C PHE A 224 9.53 -23.85 -8.13
N ALA A 225 10.41 -23.90 -7.13
CA ALA A 225 11.07 -25.13 -6.72
C ALA A 225 10.09 -26.25 -6.33
N SER A 226 8.99 -25.91 -5.63
CA SER A 226 7.97 -26.89 -5.23
C SER A 226 7.20 -27.47 -6.42
N LEU A 227 7.01 -26.74 -7.52
CA LEU A 227 6.40 -27.25 -8.75
C LEU A 227 7.28 -28.26 -9.49
N PHE A 228 8.61 -28.12 -9.40
CA PHE A 228 9.58 -28.97 -10.11
C PHE A 228 10.16 -30.11 -9.26
N ALA A 229 10.00 -30.08 -7.93
CA ALA A 229 10.39 -31.18 -7.05
C ALA A 229 9.75 -32.53 -7.43
N GLY A 230 8.53 -32.51 -7.99
CA GLY A 230 7.86 -33.71 -8.52
C GLY A 230 8.48 -34.28 -9.80
N PHE A 231 9.29 -33.50 -10.53
CA PHE A 231 10.01 -33.97 -11.72
C PHE A 231 11.43 -34.48 -11.37
N ALA A 232 12.07 -33.89 -10.37
CA ALA A 232 13.42 -34.28 -9.92
C ALA A 232 13.45 -35.60 -9.12
N SER A 233 12.30 -36.08 -8.65
CA SER A 233 12.16 -37.30 -7.84
C SER A 233 12.13 -38.62 -8.64
N PHE A 234 12.37 -38.56 -9.96
CA PHE A 234 12.57 -39.75 -10.81
C PHE A 234 13.98 -40.34 -10.60
N ASP A 235 14.25 -40.85 -9.40
CA ASP A 235 15.37 -41.77 -9.16
C ASP A 235 14.87 -43.21 -9.37
N PRO A 236 15.28 -43.90 -10.46
CA PRO A 236 14.84 -45.26 -10.74
C PRO A 236 15.35 -46.30 -9.74
N GLU A 237 16.29 -45.95 -8.84
CA GLU A 237 16.83 -46.82 -7.79
C GLU A 237 16.17 -46.61 -6.41
N ALA A 238 15.32 -45.59 -6.24
CA ALA A 238 14.66 -45.30 -4.96
C ALA A 238 13.54 -46.33 -4.65
N THR A 239 13.72 -47.12 -3.60
CA THR A 239 12.76 -48.16 -3.17
C THR A 239 11.64 -47.66 -2.25
N GLY A 240 11.40 -46.35 -2.19
CA GLY A 240 10.35 -45.73 -1.38
C GLY A 240 9.63 -44.62 -2.16
N PRO A 241 8.41 -44.22 -1.75
CA PRO A 241 7.81 -43.01 -2.30
C PRO A 241 8.77 -41.85 -2.07
N PRO A 242 8.98 -40.98 -3.08
CA PRO A 242 9.88 -39.84 -2.91
C PRO A 242 9.42 -39.00 -1.73
N GLU A 243 10.37 -38.68 -0.84
CA GLU A 243 10.13 -37.78 0.27
C GLU A 243 10.05 -36.37 -0.33
N GLU A 244 8.85 -35.82 -0.44
CA GLU A 244 8.67 -34.46 -0.95
C GLU A 244 9.42 -33.47 -0.03
N PRO A 245 10.28 -32.60 -0.57
CA PRO A 245 10.92 -31.58 0.24
C PRO A 245 9.86 -30.68 0.89
N SER A 246 9.72 -30.76 2.21
CA SER A 246 8.82 -29.88 2.98
C SER A 246 9.52 -28.55 3.25
N TYR A 247 9.04 -27.50 2.57
CA TYR A 247 9.46 -26.11 2.80
C TYR A 247 8.59 -25.40 3.85
N ASP A 248 7.70 -26.11 4.54
CA ASP A 248 6.72 -25.53 5.45
C ASP A 248 7.38 -24.66 6.52
N ASN A 249 8.44 -25.19 7.15
CA ASN A 249 9.17 -24.48 8.18
C ASN A 249 9.80 -23.18 7.64
N ASP A 250 10.32 -23.19 6.41
CA ASP A 250 10.94 -22.02 5.80
C ASP A 250 9.89 -20.93 5.52
N VAL A 251 8.72 -21.32 5.03
CA VAL A 251 7.60 -20.41 4.80
C VAL A 251 7.10 -19.81 6.11
N TYR A 252 6.93 -20.61 7.17
CA TYR A 252 6.52 -20.10 8.47
C TYR A 252 7.53 -19.10 9.05
N VAL A 253 8.83 -19.36 8.91
CA VAL A 253 9.89 -18.43 9.33
C VAL A 253 9.83 -17.14 8.51
N ILE A 254 9.68 -17.23 7.19
CA ILE A 254 9.55 -16.06 6.30
C ILE A 254 8.33 -15.21 6.69
N LEU A 255 7.17 -15.85 6.90
CA LEU A 255 5.94 -15.17 7.30
C LEU A 255 6.09 -14.50 8.68
N ALA A 256 6.75 -15.16 9.63
CA ALA A 256 7.02 -14.59 10.95
C ALA A 256 7.91 -13.34 10.87
N LEU A 257 9.00 -13.39 10.09
CA LEU A 257 9.89 -12.26 9.88
C LEU A 257 9.22 -11.11 9.13
N ALA A 258 8.44 -11.42 8.08
CA ALA A 258 7.66 -10.44 7.34
C ALA A 258 6.64 -9.73 8.27
N THR A 259 5.97 -10.48 9.15
CA THR A 259 5.03 -9.93 10.14
C THR A 259 5.73 -8.98 11.11
N LEU A 260 6.91 -9.35 11.60
CA LEU A 260 7.72 -8.50 12.48
C LEU A 260 8.15 -7.20 11.77
N LEU A 261 8.56 -7.28 10.50
CA LEU A 261 8.92 -6.11 9.70
C LEU A 261 7.73 -5.18 9.45
N VAL A 262 6.57 -5.73 9.11
CA VAL A 262 5.32 -4.96 8.96
C VAL A 262 4.97 -4.25 10.26
N ALA A 263 5.04 -4.94 11.41
CA ALA A 263 4.80 -4.33 12.71
C ALA A 263 5.79 -3.18 12.98
N ALA A 264 7.08 -3.39 12.70
CA ALA A 264 8.11 -2.36 12.86
C ALA A 264 7.85 -1.14 11.96
N TRP A 265 7.46 -1.33 10.69
CA TRP A 265 7.13 -0.23 9.79
C TRP A 265 5.84 0.48 10.16
N LEU A 266 4.83 -0.21 10.68
CA LEU A 266 3.63 0.44 11.19
C LEU A 266 3.94 1.30 12.42
N VAL A 267 4.82 0.83 13.32
CA VAL A 267 5.32 1.63 14.44
C VAL A 267 6.12 2.83 13.92
N ALA A 268 7.02 2.64 12.96
CA ALA A 268 7.79 3.72 12.36
C ALA A 268 6.88 4.76 11.66
N ALA A 269 5.84 4.30 10.95
CA ALA A 269 4.82 5.15 10.34
C ALA A 269 4.03 5.95 11.38
N TYR A 270 3.72 5.36 12.53
CA TYR A 270 3.04 6.07 13.63
C TYR A 270 3.94 7.13 14.27
N LEU A 271 5.22 6.82 14.49
CA LEU A 271 6.18 7.71 15.13
C LEU A 271 6.63 8.87 14.22
N THR A 272 6.76 8.62 12.92
CA THR A 272 7.29 9.61 11.95
C THR A 272 6.23 10.27 11.09
N ASP A 273 5.01 9.72 11.07
CA ASP A 273 3.93 10.09 10.13
C ASP A 273 4.35 10.01 8.65
N ALA A 274 5.44 9.28 8.34
CA ALA A 274 5.93 9.16 6.98
C ALA A 274 5.10 8.13 6.19
N PRO A 275 4.52 8.51 5.04
CA PRO A 275 3.67 7.62 4.25
C PRO A 275 4.45 6.45 3.64
N GLY A 276 5.76 6.60 3.44
CA GLY A 276 6.59 5.53 2.88
C GLY A 276 6.62 4.27 3.73
N PHE A 277 6.64 4.36 5.07
CA PHE A 277 6.60 3.16 5.91
C PHE A 277 5.27 2.40 5.80
N ARG A 278 4.15 3.12 5.57
CA ARG A 278 2.85 2.49 5.30
C ARG A 278 2.89 1.76 3.96
N LEU A 279 3.51 2.37 2.95
CA LEU A 279 3.70 1.78 1.63
C LEU A 279 4.41 0.42 1.72
N VAL A 280 5.56 0.38 2.41
CA VAL A 280 6.33 -0.85 2.51
C VAL A 280 5.56 -1.92 3.30
N GLY A 281 4.86 -1.55 4.37
CA GLY A 281 4.01 -2.47 5.11
C GLY A 281 2.89 -3.06 4.25
N VAL A 282 2.18 -2.22 3.48
CA VAL A 282 1.15 -2.68 2.55
C VAL A 282 1.74 -3.59 1.49
N ALA A 283 2.86 -3.21 0.88
CA ALA A 283 3.50 -3.99 -0.16
C ALA A 283 3.92 -5.37 0.36
N MET A 284 4.56 -5.45 1.54
CA MET A 284 4.97 -6.72 2.16
C MET A 284 3.78 -7.65 2.43
N VAL A 285 2.69 -7.14 3.01
CA VAL A 285 1.50 -7.97 3.30
C VAL A 285 0.83 -8.40 2.00
N ALA A 286 0.65 -7.49 1.04
CA ALA A 286 -0.03 -7.78 -0.21
C ALA A 286 0.76 -8.73 -1.12
N SER A 287 2.08 -8.86 -0.93
CA SER A 287 2.93 -9.73 -1.74
C SER A 287 3.31 -11.03 -1.02
N VAL A 288 3.85 -10.95 0.20
CA VAL A 288 4.41 -12.11 0.91
C VAL A 288 3.34 -13.00 1.54
N LEU A 289 2.22 -12.42 2.01
CA LEU A 289 1.15 -13.21 2.61
C LEU A 289 0.48 -14.14 1.57
N PRO A 290 0.06 -13.66 0.38
CA PRO A 290 -0.47 -14.55 -0.66
C PRO A 290 0.56 -15.57 -1.14
N ALA A 291 1.82 -15.16 -1.31
CA ALA A 291 2.86 -16.08 -1.73
C ALA A 291 3.11 -17.19 -0.68
N GLY A 292 3.00 -16.89 0.62
CA GLY A 292 3.11 -17.90 1.67
C GLY A 292 1.96 -18.89 1.68
N MET A 293 0.73 -18.43 1.38
CA MET A 293 -0.40 -19.35 1.20
C MET A 293 -0.25 -20.23 -0.02
N ALA A 294 0.34 -19.71 -1.11
CA ALA A 294 0.66 -20.49 -2.30
C ALA A 294 1.66 -21.60 -2.01
N VAL A 295 2.75 -21.30 -1.31
CA VAL A 295 3.76 -22.32 -0.99
C VAL A 295 3.24 -23.35 0.01
N LEU A 296 2.46 -22.95 1.02
CA LEU A 296 1.91 -23.88 2.02
C LEU A 296 0.78 -24.78 1.47
N ALA A 297 0.49 -24.73 0.16
CA ALA A 297 -0.54 -25.53 -0.50
C ALA A 297 -1.88 -25.53 0.27
N VAL A 298 -2.25 -24.36 0.79
CA VAL A 298 -3.31 -24.24 1.79
C VAL A 298 -4.62 -24.80 1.24
N GLU A 299 -5.17 -25.81 1.93
CA GLU A 299 -6.33 -26.61 1.46
C GLU A 299 -7.60 -25.77 1.17
N HIS A 300 -7.68 -24.53 1.66
CA HIS A 300 -8.86 -23.66 1.56
C HIS A 300 -8.53 -22.17 1.29
N PRO A 301 -8.06 -21.79 0.09
CA PRO A 301 -7.65 -20.41 -0.22
C PRO A 301 -8.78 -19.37 -0.03
N SER A 302 -10.03 -19.75 -0.31
CA SER A 302 -11.20 -18.89 -0.16
C SER A 302 -11.50 -18.52 1.31
N VAL A 303 -11.25 -19.44 2.25
CA VAL A 303 -11.44 -19.20 3.70
C VAL A 303 -10.42 -18.17 4.19
N TRP A 304 -9.17 -18.26 3.75
CA TRP A 304 -8.14 -17.30 4.14
C TRP A 304 -8.35 -15.94 3.52
N ALA A 305 -8.70 -15.88 2.23
CA ALA A 305 -9.11 -14.64 1.58
C ALA A 305 -10.28 -13.98 2.36
N LEU A 306 -11.25 -14.76 2.79
CA LEU A 306 -12.37 -14.27 3.61
C LEU A 306 -11.91 -13.76 4.98
N VAL A 307 -11.09 -14.52 5.72
CA VAL A 307 -10.58 -14.12 7.06
C VAL A 307 -9.81 -12.80 6.97
N VAL A 308 -8.86 -12.72 6.04
CA VAL A 308 -8.04 -11.54 5.82
C VAL A 308 -8.93 -10.37 5.35
N GLY A 309 -9.87 -10.62 4.44
CA GLY A 309 -10.82 -9.62 3.96
C GLY A 309 -11.73 -9.06 5.07
N VAL A 310 -12.24 -9.92 5.96
CA VAL A 310 -13.07 -9.50 7.11
C VAL A 310 -12.25 -8.67 8.09
N LEU A 311 -11.02 -9.07 8.41
CA LEU A 311 -10.15 -8.32 9.30
C LEU A 311 -9.78 -6.94 8.71
N GLY A 312 -9.44 -6.90 7.42
CA GLY A 312 -9.15 -5.65 6.72
C GLY A 312 -10.36 -4.73 6.61
N GLY A 313 -11.53 -5.28 6.28
CA GLY A 313 -12.80 -4.57 6.24
C GLY A 313 -13.19 -4.00 7.61
N ALA A 314 -13.04 -4.76 8.69
CA ALA A 314 -13.31 -4.30 10.05
C ALA A 314 -12.41 -3.12 10.44
N ALA A 315 -11.12 -3.16 10.09
CA ALA A 315 -10.20 -2.04 10.32
C ALA A 315 -10.64 -0.76 9.58
N LEU A 316 -11.05 -0.88 8.32
CA LEU A 316 -11.55 0.25 7.53
C LEU A 316 -12.89 0.79 8.04
N VAL A 317 -13.82 -0.07 8.42
CA VAL A 317 -15.11 0.33 9.02
C VAL A 317 -14.88 1.08 10.33
N LEU A 318 -13.95 0.63 11.17
CA LEU A 318 -13.60 1.33 12.41
C LEU A 318 -13.17 2.78 12.14
N VAL A 319 -12.31 3.00 11.14
CA VAL A 319 -11.86 4.34 10.75
C VAL A 319 -13.01 5.16 10.19
N ALA A 320 -13.85 4.58 9.33
CA ALA A 320 -15.02 5.27 8.78
C ALA A 320 -16.04 5.70 9.87
N VAL A 321 -16.23 4.87 10.90
CA VAL A 321 -17.11 5.19 12.04
C VAL A 321 -16.51 6.30 12.89
N ARG A 322 -15.21 6.21 13.25
CA ARG A 322 -14.49 7.27 13.95
C ARG A 322 -14.55 8.59 13.18
N ALA A 323 -14.43 8.49 11.87
CA ALA A 323 -14.46 9.63 10.98
C ALA A 323 -15.79 10.40 11.06
N ARG A 324 -16.90 9.67 11.03
CA ARG A 324 -18.24 10.25 11.16
C ARG A 324 -18.46 10.88 12.53
N ALA A 325 -18.00 10.24 13.61
CA ALA A 325 -18.14 10.78 14.96
C ALA A 325 -17.49 12.17 15.11
N VAL A 326 -16.28 12.35 14.55
CA VAL A 326 -15.59 13.65 14.55
C VAL A 326 -16.37 14.69 13.74
N ALA A 327 -16.82 14.34 12.54
CA ALA A 327 -17.60 15.26 11.69
C ALA A 327 -18.90 15.74 12.37
N THR A 328 -19.56 14.88 13.16
CA THR A 328 -20.77 15.27 13.91
C THR A 328 -20.49 16.23 15.07
N GLN A 329 -19.31 16.15 15.69
CA GLN A 329 -18.93 17.03 16.80
C GLN A 329 -18.48 18.42 16.34
N SER A 330 -17.95 18.53 15.11
CA SER A 330 -17.48 19.79 14.53
C SER A 330 -18.58 20.64 13.89
N ARG A 331 -19.87 20.30 14.08
CA ARG A 331 -20.97 21.08 13.52
C ARG A 331 -20.98 22.46 14.19
N PRO A 332 -20.90 23.58 13.43
CA PRO A 332 -20.85 24.91 14.01
C PRO A 332 -22.04 25.10 14.94
N THR A 333 -21.77 25.53 16.18
CA THR A 333 -22.82 26.10 17.01
C THR A 333 -23.48 27.21 16.17
N PRO A 334 -24.82 27.26 16.05
CA PRO A 334 -25.47 28.38 15.37
C PRO A 334 -24.88 29.67 15.92
N PRO A 335 -24.52 30.66 15.07
CA PRO A 335 -24.01 31.92 15.58
C PRO A 335 -24.99 32.36 16.66
N ALA A 336 -24.48 32.53 17.89
CA ALA A 336 -25.28 33.03 19.00
C ALA A 336 -26.00 34.25 18.45
N GLN A 337 -27.35 34.19 18.41
CA GLN A 337 -28.15 35.32 17.96
C GLN A 337 -27.57 36.55 18.64
N ALA A 338 -27.01 37.47 17.85
CA ALA A 338 -26.48 38.71 18.36
C ALA A 338 -27.61 39.31 19.21
N GLY A 339 -27.40 39.36 20.53
CA GLY A 339 -28.37 39.93 21.44
C GLY A 339 -28.73 41.34 20.95
N PRO A 340 -29.96 41.81 21.22
CA PRO A 340 -30.43 43.09 20.72
C PRO A 340 -29.37 44.16 20.98
N THR A 341 -28.87 44.73 19.89
CA THR A 341 -27.88 45.82 19.92
C THR A 341 -28.42 46.90 20.84
N SER A 342 -27.65 47.22 21.88
CA SER A 342 -27.97 48.32 22.80
C SER A 342 -28.27 49.58 22.00
N PRO A 343 -29.32 50.34 22.35
CA PRO A 343 -29.65 51.57 21.64
C PRO A 343 -28.46 52.55 21.70
N PRO A 344 -28.22 53.32 20.62
CA PRO A 344 -27.12 54.26 20.56
C PRO A 344 -27.24 55.32 21.68
N PRO A 345 -26.13 55.73 22.31
CA PRO A 345 -26.15 56.76 23.34
C PRO A 345 -26.67 58.09 22.76
N PRO A 346 -27.47 58.86 23.53
CA PRO A 346 -28.02 60.12 23.06
C PRO A 346 -26.90 61.12 22.73
N PRO A 347 -27.07 61.93 21.68
CA PRO A 347 -26.11 62.97 21.35
C PRO A 347 -26.01 63.97 22.51
N TYR A 348 -24.78 64.23 22.95
CA TYR A 348 -24.49 65.23 23.96
C TYR A 348 -25.08 66.58 23.55
N ALA A 349 -25.98 67.12 24.36
CA ALA A 349 -26.44 68.49 24.25
C ALA A 349 -25.31 69.42 24.69
N GLY A 350 -24.83 70.24 23.76
CA GLY A 350 -23.98 71.40 23.99
C GLY A 350 -24.70 72.65 23.52
#